data_AF-A0A183FCS9-F1
#
_entry.id   AF-A0A183FCS9-F1
#
_cell.length_a   1.000
_cell.length_b   1.000
_cell.length_c   1.000
_cell.angle_alpha   90.00
_cell.angle_beta   90.00
_cell.angle_gamma   90.00
#
_symmetry.space_group_name_H-M   'P 1'
#
loop_
_entity.id
_entity.type
_entity.pdbx_description
1 polymer ?
#
loop_
_entity_poly.entity_id
_entity_poly.type
_entity_poly.pdbx_seq_one_letter_code
_entity_poly.pdbx_strand_id
1 'polypeptide(L)'
;MMTPAERELITDLSKCDFRQMAVYFKEQTELRKAMSKEEKNKIKEAKEAEAKIYGVAIIDGHRQKVGNFRIEPPGEFSTVIPDFPICACVIAHIS
;
A
#
# COMPACT_ATOMS: atom_id res chain seq x y z
N MET A 1 -4.73 -7.14 12.82
CA MET A 1 -4.30 -7.14 14.24
C MET A 1 -4.31 -8.56 14.75
N MET A 2 -3.39 -8.93 15.65
CA MET A 2 -3.25 -10.31 16.17
C MET A 2 -4.40 -10.69 17.12
N THR A 3 -4.81 -11.95 17.06
CA THR A 3 -5.76 -12.54 18.01
C THR A 3 -5.10 -12.72 19.40
N PRO A 4 -5.88 -12.93 20.48
CA PRO A 4 -5.31 -13.19 21.81
C PRO A 4 -4.40 -14.43 21.86
N ALA A 5 -4.79 -15.51 21.17
CA ALA A 5 -3.99 -16.74 21.11
C ALA A 5 -2.66 -16.55 20.36
N GLU A 6 -2.65 -15.77 19.28
CA GLU A 6 -1.42 -15.46 18.55
C GLU A 6 -0.46 -14.57 19.37
N ARG A 7 -1.00 -13.69 20.21
CA ARG A 7 -0.18 -12.83 21.10
C ARG A 7 0.56 -13.62 22.18
N GLU A 8 -0.01 -14.74 22.65
CA GLU A 8 0.65 -15.62 23.61
C GLU A 8 1.76 -16.47 22.98
N LEU A 9 1.62 -16.80 21.69
CA LEU A 9 2.59 -17.60 20.94
C LEU A 9 3.73 -16.75 20.36
N ILE A 10 3.42 -15.54 19.89
CA ILE A 10 4.38 -14.65 19.20
C ILE A 10 4.94 -13.65 20.21
N THR A 11 5.87 -14.12 21.04
CA THR A 11 6.50 -13.31 22.10
C THR A 11 7.78 -12.61 21.65
N ASP A 12 8.54 -13.22 20.75
CA ASP A 12 9.85 -12.73 20.29
C ASP A 12 9.87 -12.59 18.77
N LEU A 13 10.05 -11.36 18.29
CA LEU A 13 10.15 -11.08 16.86
C LEU A 13 11.38 -11.76 16.22
N SER A 14 12.45 -11.99 16.99
CA SER A 14 13.66 -12.68 16.55
C SER A 14 13.45 -14.16 16.23
N LYS A 15 12.39 -14.78 16.78
CA LYS A 15 11.99 -16.16 16.50
C LYS A 15 11.03 -16.27 15.30
N CYS A 16 10.57 -15.14 14.78
CA CYS A 16 9.67 -15.11 13.62
C CYS A 16 10.48 -15.19 12.32
N ASP A 17 10.23 -16.22 11.52
CA ASP A 17 10.89 -16.40 10.24
C ASP A 17 10.06 -15.80 9.09
N PHE A 18 10.48 -14.63 8.60
CA PHE A 18 9.84 -13.94 7.47
C PHE A 18 10.48 -14.27 6.11
N ARG A 19 11.43 -15.21 6.04
CA ARG A 19 12.17 -15.52 4.79
C ARG A 19 11.25 -15.99 3.67
N GLN A 20 10.28 -16.85 3.98
CA GLN A 20 9.32 -17.36 2.99
C GLN A 20 8.47 -16.22 2.39
N MET A 21 8.02 -15.30 3.24
CA MET A 21 7.25 -14.13 2.83
C MET A 21 8.09 -13.22 1.91
N ALA A 22 9.36 -12.99 2.25
CA ALA A 22 10.27 -12.21 1.43
C ALA A 22 10.54 -12.83 0.05
N VAL A 23 10.63 -14.17 -0.03
CA VAL A 23 10.76 -14.89 -1.31
C VAL A 23 9.51 -14.70 -2.17
N TYR A 24 8.33 -14.91 -1.59
CA TYR A 24 7.07 -14.71 -2.28
C TYR A 24 6.92 -13.29 -2.85
N PHE A 25 7.20 -12.25 -2.07
CA PHE A 25 7.11 -10.87 -2.56
C PHE A 25 8.11 -10.55 -3.69
N LYS A 26 9.28 -11.20 -3.70
CA LYS A 26 10.23 -11.11 -4.81
C LYS A 26 9.67 -11.77 -6.06
N GLU A 27 9.16 -12.99 -5.95
CA GLU A 27 8.53 -13.72 -7.06
C GLU A 27 7.35 -12.94 -7.66
N GLN A 28 6.45 -12.42 -6.81
CA GLN A 28 5.33 -11.58 -7.26
C GLN A 28 5.80 -10.30 -7.99
N THR A 29 6.94 -9.74 -7.58
CA THR A 29 7.53 -8.58 -8.26
C THR A 29 8.06 -8.96 -9.64
N GLU A 30 8.70 -10.12 -9.77
CA GLU A 30 9.17 -10.63 -11.07
C GLU A 30 8.00 -11.00 -11.99
N LEU A 31 6.94 -11.62 -11.47
CA LEU A 31 5.70 -11.90 -12.21
C LEU A 31 5.05 -10.60 -12.71
N ARG A 32 4.97 -9.56 -11.88
CA ARG A 32 4.45 -8.23 -12.30
C ARG A 32 5.30 -7.60 -13.40
N LYS A 33 6.62 -7.78 -13.38
CA LYS A 33 7.50 -7.31 -14.46
C LYS A 33 7.27 -8.11 -15.74
N ALA A 34 7.12 -9.43 -15.61
CA ALA A 34 6.86 -10.36 -16.70
C ALA A 34 5.44 -10.29 -17.29
N MET A 35 4.50 -9.56 -16.65
CA MET A 35 3.14 -9.39 -17.16
C MET A 35 3.11 -8.91 -18.61
N SER A 36 2.15 -9.47 -19.35
CA SER A 36 1.94 -9.19 -20.77
C SER A 36 1.50 -7.74 -21.01
N LYS A 37 1.70 -7.26 -22.24
CA LYS A 37 1.30 -5.90 -22.63
C LYS A 37 -0.21 -5.71 -22.55
N GLU A 38 -0.99 -6.74 -22.85
CA GLU A 38 -2.45 -6.72 -22.79
C GLU A 38 -2.98 -6.59 -21.36
N GLU A 39 -2.44 -7.34 -20.40
CA GLU A 39 -2.84 -7.24 -18.99
C GLU A 39 -2.44 -5.89 -18.39
N LYS A 40 -1.23 -5.41 -18.71
CA LYS A 40 -0.78 -4.07 -18.32
C LYS A 40 -1.69 -2.97 -18.87
N ASN A 41 -2.18 -3.12 -20.10
CA ASN A 41 -3.12 -2.17 -20.72
C ASN A 41 -4.48 -2.17 -20.00
N LYS A 42 -5.06 -3.34 -19.73
CA LYS A 42 -6.33 -3.43 -18.98
C LYS A 42 -6.24 -2.78 -17.60
N ILE A 43 -5.13 -3.00 -16.88
CA ILE A 43 -4.87 -2.37 -15.57
C ILE A 43 -4.74 -0.85 -15.72
N LYS A 44 -4.10 -0.38 -16.79
CA LYS A 44 -3.95 1.05 -17.07
C LYS A 44 -5.29 1.71 -17.38
N GLU A 45 -6.12 1.10 -18.22
CA GLU A 45 -7.46 1.59 -18.57
C GLU A 45 -8.37 1.68 -17.33
N ALA A 46 -8.36 0.66 -16.47
CA ALA A 46 -9.10 0.68 -15.21
C ALA A 46 -8.63 1.84 -14.29
N LYS A 47 -7.31 2.03 -14.17
CA LYS A 47 -6.72 3.13 -13.39
C LYS A 47 -7.05 4.51 -13.97
N GLU A 48 -7.13 4.64 -15.29
CA GLU A 48 -7.51 5.88 -15.97
C GLU A 48 -9.01 6.19 -15.81
N ALA A 49 -9.87 5.17 -15.85
CA ALA A 49 -11.30 5.33 -15.59
C ALA A 49 -11.56 5.84 -14.16
N GLU A 50 -10.88 5.25 -13.16
CA GLU A 50 -10.94 5.70 -11.77
C GLU A 50 -10.44 7.15 -11.62
N ALA A 51 -9.30 7.49 -12.25
CA ALA A 51 -8.74 8.84 -12.20
C ALA A 51 -9.63 9.90 -12.86
N LYS A 52 -10.44 9.55 -13.86
CA LYS A 52 -11.42 10.48 -14.46
C LYS A 52 -12.56 10.81 -13.50
N ILE A 53 -12.95 9.85 -12.65
CA ILE A 53 -14.05 10.01 -11.70
C ILE A 53 -13.56 10.75 -10.44
N TYR A 54 -12.44 10.31 -9.86
CA TYR A 54 -11.97 10.79 -8.56
C TYR A 54 -10.82 11.82 -8.64
N GLY A 55 -10.20 11.99 -9.80
CA GLY A 55 -9.08 12.91 -10.01
C GLY A 55 -9.48 14.36 -10.31
N VAL A 56 -10.78 14.67 -10.37
CA VAL A 56 -11.29 16.02 -10.61
C VAL A 56 -12.34 16.37 -9.56
N ALA A 57 -12.16 17.51 -8.92
CA ALA A 57 -13.16 18.12 -8.04
C ALA A 57 -13.70 19.39 -8.69
N ILE A 58 -14.98 19.69 -8.47
CA ILE A 58 -15.58 20.97 -8.89
C ILE A 58 -15.56 21.87 -7.67
N ILE A 59 -14.79 22.96 -7.75
CA ILE A 59 -14.71 23.99 -6.71
C ILE A 59 -15.17 25.29 -7.37
N ASP A 60 -16.23 25.89 -6.84
CA ASP A 60 -16.85 27.12 -7.35
C ASP A 60 -17.19 27.08 -8.86
N GLY A 61 -17.65 25.92 -9.35
CA GLY A 61 -17.99 25.72 -10.76
C GLY A 61 -16.80 25.45 -11.69
N HIS A 62 -15.57 25.52 -11.19
CA HIS A 62 -14.36 25.21 -11.93
C HIS A 62 -13.86 23.79 -11.63
N ARG A 63 -13.48 23.06 -12.69
CA ARG A 63 -12.85 21.73 -12.56
C ARG A 63 -11.38 21.89 -12.16
N GLN A 64 -11.05 21.45 -10.95
CA GLN A 64 -9.68 21.41 -10.44
C GLN A 64 -9.20 19.96 -10.36
N LYS A 65 -7.92 19.75 -10.71
CA LYS A 65 -7.29 18.43 -10.61
C LYS A 65 -6.93 18.14 -9.16
N VAL A 66 -7.36 17.00 -8.65
CA VAL A 66 -7.01 16.53 -7.30
C VAL A 66 -5.66 15.84 -7.35
N GLY A 67 -4.75 16.21 -6.43
CA GLY A 67 -3.42 15.62 -6.34
C GLY A 67 -3.44 14.18 -5.81
N ASN A 68 -3.78 14.01 -4.53
CA ASN A 68 -3.79 12.71 -3.85
C ASN A 68 -5.22 12.20 -3.64
N PHE A 69 -5.88 11.77 -4.73
CA PHE A 69 -7.23 11.20 -4.65
C PHE A 69 -7.25 9.75 -4.14
N ARG A 70 -6.08 9.08 -4.14
CA ARG A 70 -5.89 7.76 -3.55
C ARG A 70 -5.39 7.93 -2.13
N ILE A 71 -6.12 7.33 -1.20
CA ILE A 71 -5.73 7.24 0.20
C ILE A 71 -4.49 6.35 0.28
N GLU A 72 -3.52 6.73 1.12
CA GLU A 72 -2.33 5.91 1.34
C GLU A 72 -2.75 4.56 1.94
N PRO A 73 -2.33 3.44 1.33
CA PRO A 73 -2.65 2.13 1.85
C PRO A 73 -1.96 1.91 3.20
N PRO A 74 -2.50 1.02 4.06
CA PRO A 74 -1.87 0.66 5.31
C PRO A 74 -0.48 0.08 5.08
N GLY A 75 0.46 0.41 5.95
CA GLY A 75 1.86 0.04 5.80
C GLY A 75 2.68 0.40 7.03
N GLU A 76 4.00 0.31 6.91
CA GLU A 76 4.93 0.74 7.95
C GLU A 76 5.40 2.17 7.68
N PHE A 77 5.40 3.01 8.70
CA PHE A 77 5.92 4.37 8.60
C PHE A 77 7.45 4.33 8.48
N SER A 78 7.96 4.45 7.26
CA SER A 78 9.40 4.34 6.98
C SER A 78 10.18 5.66 7.08
N THR A 79 9.49 6.79 7.29
CA THR A 79 10.13 8.10 7.33
C THR A 79 10.79 8.33 8.68
N VAL A 80 12.10 8.63 8.66
CA VAL A 80 12.84 9.03 9.86
C VAL A 80 12.76 10.54 9.99
N ILE A 81 11.91 11.00 10.90
CA ILE A 81 11.86 12.41 11.29
C ILE A 81 12.72 12.54 12.57
N PRO A 82 13.74 13.41 12.60
CA PRO A 82 14.51 13.67 13.81
C PRO A 82 13.55 13.98 14.97
N ASP A 83 13.78 13.38 16.13
CA ASP A 83 12.98 13.55 17.35
C ASP A 83 11.54 12.97 17.33
N PHE A 84 11.14 12.26 16.28
CA PHE A 84 9.83 11.60 16.19
C PHE A 84 9.98 10.07 16.23
N PRO A 85 9.61 9.39 17.34
CA PRO A 85 9.82 7.95 17.54
C PRO A 85 8.70 7.10 16.90
N ILE A 86 8.31 7.43 15.66
CA ILE A 86 7.23 6.72 14.94
C ILE A 86 7.74 5.90 13.76
N CYS A 87 9.05 5.84 13.54
CA CYS A 87 9.65 4.97 12.55
C CYS A 87 9.26 3.51 12.84
N ALA A 88 8.77 2.80 11.82
CA ALA A 88 8.19 1.45 11.87
C ALA A 88 6.85 1.30 12.60
N CYS A 89 6.15 2.40 12.94
CA CYS A 89 4.75 2.31 13.37
C CYS A 89 3.83 1.92 12.22
N VAL A 90 2.77 1.15 12.52
CA VAL A 90 1.78 0.72 11.53
C VAL A 90 0.84 1.88 11.20
N ILE A 91 0.80 2.27 9.92
CA ILE A 91 -0.23 3.11 9.32
C ILE A 91 -1.46 2.21 9.08
N ALA A 92 -2.57 2.53 9.74
CA ALA A 92 -3.81 1.77 9.63
C ALA A 92 -4.57 2.11 8.33
N HIS A 93 -5.49 1.22 7.94
CA HIS A 93 -6.38 1.48 6.83
C HIS A 93 -7.39 2.57 7.23
N ILE A 94 -7.54 3.58 6.38
CA ILE A 94 -8.52 4.65 6.56
C ILE A 94 -9.75 4.24 5.75
N SER A 95 -10.74 3.67 6.43
CA SER A 95 -12.03 3.23 5.88
C SER A 95 -13.18 3.82 6.67
#